data_AF-A0A945YQ19-F1
#
_entry.id   AF-A0A945YQ19-F1
#
_cell.length_a   1.000
_cell.length_b   1.000
_cell.length_c   1.000
_cell.angle_alpha   90.00
_cell.angle_beta   90.00
_cell.angle_gamma   90.00
#
_symmetry.space_group_name_H-M   'P 1'
#
loop_
_entity.id
_entity.type
_entity.pdbx_description
1 polymer ?
#
loop_
_entity_poly.entity_id
_entity_poly.type
_entity_poly.pdbx_seq_one_letter_code
_entity_poly.pdbx_strand_id
1 'polypeptide(L)'
;MTDWQVAKVDYKIAPEDSLSIIGSNSIHNRGDLYTVNINAVDNIENRRNKRLLDIIVSLVLIALSPIAIFLMKKPFGFISNIFRVIFGTRSWVGYYPIEKQLMQLPKIRRGVLNPVDSVKFNNSDLDTIEQLNLLYARDYNTWKDLNIIFFAFRKLGK
;
A
#
# COMPACT_ATOMS: atom_id res chain seq x y z
N MET A 1 -51.51 34.71 1.12
CA MET A 1 -50.83 33.44 0.78
C MET A 1 -49.36 33.69 1.00
N THR A 2 -48.79 33.18 2.09
CA THR A 2 -47.39 33.38 2.49
C THR A 2 -46.57 32.23 1.92
N ASP A 3 -45.69 32.54 0.96
CA ASP A 3 -44.75 31.58 0.40
C ASP A 3 -43.65 31.26 1.42
N TRP A 4 -43.56 30.00 1.82
CA TRP A 4 -42.50 29.50 2.68
C TRP A 4 -41.22 29.37 1.85
N GLN A 5 -40.24 30.26 2.08
CA GLN A 5 -38.87 30.02 1.61
C GLN A 5 -38.24 28.94 2.49
N VAL A 6 -38.33 27.69 2.03
CA VAL A 6 -37.55 26.59 2.60
C VAL A 6 -36.08 26.88 2.26
N ALA A 7 -35.33 27.39 3.23
CA ALA A 7 -33.88 27.48 3.12
C ALA A 7 -33.37 26.07 2.79
N LYS A 8 -32.71 25.92 1.64
CA LYS A 8 -32.18 24.64 1.16
C LYS A 8 -30.93 24.32 1.98
N VAL A 9 -31.13 23.78 3.18
CA VAL A 9 -30.04 23.41 4.08
C VAL A 9 -29.46 22.09 3.61
N ASP A 10 -28.17 22.08 3.26
CA ASP A 10 -27.42 20.86 2.96
C ASP A 10 -26.78 20.34 4.25
N TYR A 11 -27.05 19.08 4.59
CA TYR A 11 -26.51 18.43 5.78
C TYR A 11 -25.47 17.40 5.36
N LYS A 12 -24.29 17.45 5.98
CA LYS A 12 -23.22 16.45 5.79
C LYS A 12 -22.73 15.98 7.16
N ILE A 13 -22.70 14.66 7.37
CA ILE A 13 -22.20 14.04 8.59
C ILE A 13 -20.98 13.19 8.20
N ALA A 14 -19.84 13.47 8.81
CA ALA A 14 -18.59 12.74 8.62
C ALA A 14 -18.17 12.13 9.97
N PRO A 15 -18.19 10.81 10.13
CA PRO A 15 -17.63 10.15 11.30
C PRO A 15 -16.10 10.33 11.31
N GLU A 16 -15.50 10.51 12.49
CA GLU A 16 -14.05 10.77 12.61
C GLU A 16 -13.18 9.62 12.04
N ASP A 17 -13.71 8.39 12.04
CA ASP A 17 -13.01 7.17 11.64
C ASP A 17 -13.66 6.39 10.47
N SER A 18 -14.60 6.97 9.71
CA SER A 18 -15.28 6.24 8.61
C SER A 18 -15.20 6.89 7.23
N LEU A 19 -15.16 6.05 6.19
CA LEU A 19 -15.01 6.39 4.76
C LEU A 19 -16.33 6.84 4.10
N SER A 20 -17.38 7.08 4.88
CA SER A 20 -18.70 7.38 4.36
C SER A 20 -19.15 8.76 4.82
N ILE A 21 -19.24 9.69 3.88
CA ILE A 21 -19.96 10.94 4.10
C ILE A 21 -21.38 10.72 3.59
N ILE A 22 -22.34 10.75 4.51
CA ILE A 22 -23.75 10.70 4.17
C ILE A 22 -24.23 12.15 4.08
N GLY A 23 -24.65 12.55 2.88
CA GLY A 23 -25.20 13.87 2.62
C GLY A 23 -26.50 13.78 1.82
N SER A 24 -27.29 14.86 1.84
CA SER A 24 -28.59 14.98 1.16
C SER A 24 -28.55 14.99 -0.39
N ASN A 25 -27.38 14.76 -1.00
CA ASN A 25 -27.20 14.86 -2.45
C ASN A 25 -27.68 13.61 -3.20
N SER A 26 -28.34 13.84 -4.34
CA SER A 26 -28.81 12.79 -5.24
C SER A 26 -27.64 11.95 -5.77
N ILE A 27 -27.85 10.64 -5.86
CA ILE A 27 -26.98 9.54 -6.34
C ILE A 27 -26.27 9.81 -7.69
N HIS A 28 -26.63 10.87 -8.40
CA HIS A 28 -26.08 11.28 -9.69
C HIS A 28 -24.81 12.14 -9.63
N ASN A 29 -24.40 12.66 -8.47
CA ASN A 29 -23.17 13.47 -8.39
C ASN A 29 -21.92 12.59 -8.24
N ARG A 30 -21.55 11.88 -9.31
CA ARG A 30 -20.25 11.21 -9.46
C ARG A 30 -19.16 12.27 -9.64
N GLY A 31 -18.77 12.97 -8.59
CA GLY A 31 -17.84 14.09 -8.75
C GLY A 31 -17.18 14.63 -7.48
N ASP A 32 -17.72 14.38 -6.30
CA ASP A 32 -17.05 14.79 -5.06
C ASP A 32 -15.93 13.78 -4.75
N LEU A 33 -14.80 13.96 -5.43
CA LEU A 33 -13.48 13.48 -5.04
C LEU A 33 -13.19 14.00 -3.63
N TYR A 34 -13.70 13.29 -2.62
CA TYR A 34 -13.20 13.42 -1.27
C TYR A 34 -11.75 12.99 -1.32
N THR A 35 -10.85 13.98 -1.25
CA THR A 35 -9.42 13.79 -1.06
C THR A 35 -9.21 13.14 0.31
N VAL A 36 -9.54 11.85 0.40
CA VAL A 36 -9.07 10.96 1.43
C VAL A 36 -7.57 11.13 1.46
N ASN A 37 -7.00 11.34 2.63
CA ASN A 37 -5.57 11.52 2.78
C ASN A 37 -4.90 10.15 2.60
N ILE A 38 -4.89 9.60 1.37
CA ILE A 38 -4.30 8.31 0.98
C ILE A 38 -2.75 8.37 0.99
N ASN A 39 -2.19 9.25 1.81
CA ASN A 39 -0.79 9.65 1.79
C ASN A 39 -0.04 9.16 3.03
N ALA A 40 -0.60 8.23 3.83
CA ALA A 40 0.13 7.73 4.99
C ALA A 40 1.48 7.15 4.56
N VAL A 41 1.54 6.36 3.48
CA VAL A 41 2.82 5.88 2.95
C VAL A 41 3.70 6.99 2.36
N ASP A 42 3.11 8.10 1.90
CA ASP A 42 3.83 9.24 1.32
C ASP A 42 4.23 10.30 2.36
N ASN A 43 3.79 10.15 3.60
CA ASN A 43 4.23 11.00 4.70
C ASN A 43 5.76 10.90 4.82
N ILE A 44 6.43 12.04 5.01
CA ILE A 44 7.89 12.14 5.09
C ILE A 44 8.44 11.19 6.16
N GLU A 45 7.78 11.12 7.31
CA GLU A 45 8.16 10.22 8.39
C GLU A 45 8.10 8.75 7.95
N ASN A 46 6.97 8.33 7.37
CA ASN A 46 6.77 6.96 6.91
C ASN A 46 7.71 6.58 5.77
N ARG A 47 8.01 7.49 4.83
CA ARG A 47 9.02 7.26 3.78
C ARG A 47 10.41 7.06 4.36
N ARG A 48 10.79 7.81 5.39
CA ARG A 48 12.07 7.65 6.10
C ARG A 48 12.10 6.33 6.87
N ASN A 49 11.06 6.02 7.63
CA ASN A 49 10.96 4.78 8.40
C ASN A 49 10.99 3.55 7.49
N LYS A 50 10.25 3.59 6.37
CA LYS A 50 10.29 2.57 5.31
C LYS A 50 11.70 2.38 4.77
N ARG A 51 12.40 3.47 4.45
CA ARG A 51 13.76 3.42 3.93
C ARG A 51 14.75 2.85 4.95
N LEU A 52 14.61 3.21 6.22
CA LEU A 52 15.43 2.67 7.29
C LEU A 52 15.19 1.17 7.47
N LEU A 53 13.92 0.74 7.49
CA LEU A 53 13.57 -0.69 7.50
C LEU A 53 14.19 -1.40 6.30
N ASP A 54 14.05 -0.85 5.10
CA ASP A 54 14.60 -1.45 3.88
C ASP A 54 16.11 -1.71 3.99
N ILE A 55 16.86 -0.74 4.51
CA ILE A 55 18.31 -0.85 4.71
C ILE A 55 18.64 -1.85 5.82
N ILE A 56 17.99 -1.76 6.99
CA ILE A 56 18.23 -2.64 8.14
C ILE A 56 17.96 -4.10 7.76
N VAL A 57 16.80 -4.36 7.14
CA VAL A 57 16.45 -5.71 6.67
C VAL A 57 17.46 -6.19 5.64
N SER A 58 17.91 -5.33 4.72
CA SER A 58 18.95 -5.73 3.76
C SER A 58 20.28 -6.11 4.41
N LEU A 59 20.73 -5.36 5.42
CA LEU A 59 21.96 -5.66 6.15
C LEU A 59 21.85 -6.99 6.91
N VAL A 60 20.72 -7.23 7.57
CA VAL A 60 20.44 -8.51 8.24
C VAL A 60 20.41 -9.66 7.23
N LEU A 61 19.75 -9.48 6.09
CA LEU A 61 19.68 -10.49 5.03
C LEU A 61 21.03 -10.75 4.35
N ILE A 62 21.93 -9.77 4.27
CA ILE A 62 23.32 -9.97 3.83
C ILE A 62 24.07 -10.84 4.83
N ALA A 63 24.01 -10.51 6.13
CA ALA A 63 24.70 -11.28 7.16
C ALA A 63 24.19 -12.73 7.23
N LEU A 64 22.88 -12.92 7.04
CA LEU A 64 22.25 -14.24 7.02
C LEU A 64 22.27 -14.91 5.64
N SER A 65 22.73 -14.21 4.59
CA SER A 65 22.71 -14.71 3.21
C SER A 65 23.32 -16.09 3.01
N PRO A 66 24.49 -16.46 3.59
CA PRO A 66 25.08 -17.78 3.34
C PRO A 66 24.16 -18.93 3.75
N ILE A 67 23.28 -18.71 4.72
CA ILE A 67 22.29 -19.71 5.17
C ILE A 67 20.95 -19.49 4.46
N ALA A 68 20.48 -18.25 4.37
CA ALA A 68 19.17 -17.90 3.84
C ALA A 68 18.99 -18.29 2.36
N ILE A 69 20.07 -18.29 1.58
CA ILE A 69 20.09 -18.69 0.16
C ILE A 69 19.48 -20.07 -0.06
N PHE A 70 19.71 -21.03 0.85
CA PHE A 70 19.15 -22.39 0.73
C PHE A 70 17.64 -22.48 0.97
N LEU A 71 17.04 -21.49 1.63
CA LEU A 71 15.59 -21.43 1.88
C LEU A 71 14.82 -20.70 0.78
N MET A 72 15.52 -19.93 -0.07
CA MET A 72 14.93 -19.10 -1.11
C MET A 72 14.47 -19.92 -2.32
N LYS A 73 13.32 -19.56 -2.90
CA LYS A 73 12.88 -20.13 -4.19
C LYS A 73 13.80 -19.75 -5.36
N LYS A 74 14.41 -18.57 -5.30
CA LYS A 74 15.28 -18.00 -6.33
C LYS A 74 16.51 -17.35 -5.69
N PRO A 75 17.59 -18.09 -5.45
CA PRO A 75 18.75 -17.60 -4.67
C PRO A 75 19.49 -16.44 -5.35
N PHE A 76 19.73 -16.51 -6.66
CA PHE A 76 20.37 -15.42 -7.41
C PHE A 76 19.52 -14.14 -7.41
N GLY A 77 18.20 -14.29 -7.55
CA GLY A 77 17.26 -13.18 -7.46
C GLY A 77 17.26 -12.52 -6.08
N PHE A 78 17.39 -13.31 -5.01
CA PHE A 78 17.46 -12.82 -3.63
C PHE A 78 18.66 -11.90 -3.43
N ILE A 79 19.86 -12.35 -3.82
CA ILE A 79 21.08 -11.54 -3.73
C ILE A 79 20.95 -10.26 -4.57
N SER A 80 20.45 -10.37 -5.81
CA SER A 80 20.22 -9.20 -6.67
C SER A 80 19.23 -8.20 -6.05
N ASN A 81 18.16 -8.70 -5.45
CA ASN A 81 17.13 -7.88 -4.81
C ASN A 81 17.67 -7.15 -3.57
N ILE A 82 18.51 -7.80 -2.75
CA ILE A 82 19.21 -7.14 -1.63
C ILE A 82 19.96 -5.88 -2.12
N PHE A 83 20.81 -6.02 -3.16
CA PHE A 83 21.57 -4.90 -3.68
C PHE A 83 20.65 -3.82 -4.28
N ARG A 84 19.61 -4.22 -5.03
CA ARG A 84 18.62 -3.28 -5.58
C ARG A 84 17.92 -2.46 -4.50
N VAL A 85 17.62 -3.08 -3.35
CA VAL A 85 17.03 -2.41 -2.19
C VAL A 85 18.05 -1.48 -1.53
N ILE A 86 19.30 -1.91 -1.30
CA ILE A 86 20.34 -1.05 -0.72
C ILE A 86 20.60 0.19 -1.59
N PHE A 87 20.72 0.05 -2.91
CA PHE A 87 20.90 1.18 -3.83
C PHE A 87 19.62 2.02 -4.05
N GLY A 88 18.49 1.62 -3.46
CA GLY A 88 17.25 2.41 -3.48
C GLY A 88 16.50 2.37 -4.81
N THR A 89 16.83 1.41 -5.69
CA THR A 89 16.07 1.16 -6.93
C THR A 89 14.78 0.39 -6.67
N ARG A 90 14.74 -0.37 -5.57
CA ARG A 90 13.57 -1.10 -5.06
C ARG A 90 13.39 -0.89 -3.55
N SER A 91 12.21 -1.24 -3.05
CA SER A 91 11.94 -1.47 -1.62
C SER A 91 11.60 -2.94 -1.39
N TRP A 92 11.61 -3.41 -0.15
CA TRP A 92 11.17 -4.79 0.13
C TRP A 92 9.70 -4.99 -0.19
N VAL A 93 8.86 -4.04 0.21
CA VAL A 93 7.42 -4.07 -0.02
C VAL A 93 7.02 -2.83 -0.83
N GLY A 94 6.15 -3.01 -1.81
CA GLY A 94 5.56 -1.95 -2.61
C GLY A 94 4.27 -2.45 -3.26
N TYR A 95 3.60 -1.58 -4.01
CA TYR A 95 2.32 -1.95 -4.62
C TYR A 95 2.45 -3.12 -5.59
N TYR A 96 1.38 -3.89 -5.69
CA TYR A 96 1.20 -4.81 -6.82
C TYR A 96 1.08 -3.97 -8.10
N PRO A 97 1.85 -4.28 -9.17
CA PRO A 97 1.78 -3.53 -10.41
C PRO A 97 0.47 -3.82 -11.14
N ILE A 98 -0.41 -2.81 -11.25
CA ILE A 98 -1.66 -2.89 -12.02
C ILE A 98 -1.49 -1.99 -13.26
N GLU A 99 -1.73 -2.51 -14.46
CA GLU A 99 -1.54 -1.77 -15.72
C GLU A 99 -2.53 -0.61 -15.89
N LYS A 100 -3.77 -0.78 -15.43
CA LYS A 100 -4.82 0.24 -15.43
C LYS A 100 -5.29 0.47 -14.00
N GLN A 101 -4.62 1.38 -13.30
CA GLN A 101 -5.03 1.77 -11.96
C GLN A 101 -6.25 2.69 -12.05
N LEU A 102 -7.37 2.32 -11.42
CA LEU A 102 -8.58 3.14 -11.40
C LEU A 102 -8.44 4.29 -10.40
N MET A 103 -7.68 4.08 -9.32
CA MET A 103 -7.41 5.06 -8.28
C MET A 103 -5.98 5.61 -8.32
N GLN A 104 -5.79 6.90 -8.05
CA GLN A 104 -4.46 7.49 -7.93
C GLN A 104 -3.83 7.11 -6.57
N LEU A 105 -2.79 6.29 -6.59
CA LEU A 105 -1.98 5.97 -5.41
C LEU A 105 -0.73 6.86 -5.37
N PRO A 106 -0.23 7.23 -4.18
CA PRO A 106 1.01 7.98 -4.06
C PRO A 106 2.18 7.21 -4.68
N LYS A 107 3.15 7.93 -5.23
CA LYS A 107 4.28 7.29 -5.93
C LYS A 107 5.28 6.72 -4.93
N ILE A 108 5.37 5.40 -4.84
CA ILE A 108 6.39 4.69 -4.06
C ILE A 108 7.32 3.87 -4.95
N ARG A 109 8.47 3.46 -4.41
CA ARG A 109 9.40 2.56 -5.09
C ARG A 109 8.73 1.21 -5.37
N ARG A 110 9.13 0.57 -6.47
CA ARG A 110 8.69 -0.79 -6.77
C ARG A 110 9.18 -1.75 -5.68
N GLY A 111 8.24 -2.54 -5.14
CA GLY A 111 8.52 -3.57 -4.16
C GLY A 111 9.07 -4.84 -4.80
N VAL A 112 9.92 -5.56 -4.07
CA VAL A 112 10.23 -6.96 -4.37
C VAL A 112 9.01 -7.85 -4.06
N LEU A 113 8.40 -7.60 -2.91
CA LEU A 113 7.13 -8.16 -2.46
C LEU A 113 6.03 -7.10 -2.56
N ASN A 114 4.80 -7.57 -2.49
CA ASN A 114 3.59 -6.75 -2.49
C ASN A 114 2.59 -7.26 -1.44
N PRO A 115 1.56 -6.48 -1.09
CA PRO A 115 0.55 -6.89 -0.12
C PRO A 115 -0.17 -8.21 -0.46
N VAL A 116 -0.25 -8.57 -1.76
CA VAL A 116 -0.86 -9.83 -2.20
C VAL A 116 0.03 -11.02 -1.85
N ASP A 117 1.35 -10.84 -1.74
CA ASP A 117 2.29 -11.94 -1.50
C ASP A 117 2.17 -12.56 -0.10
N SER A 118 1.60 -11.83 0.88
CA SER A 118 1.33 -12.31 2.24
C SER A 118 0.00 -13.05 2.39
N VAL A 119 -0.92 -12.92 1.42
CA VAL A 119 -2.23 -13.58 1.43
C VAL A 119 -2.21 -14.73 0.43
N LYS A 120 -2.77 -15.89 0.80
CA LYS A 120 -3.04 -16.97 -0.16
C LYS A 120 -4.26 -16.59 -1.00
N PHE A 121 -4.07 -15.65 -1.92
CA PHE A 121 -5.13 -15.16 -2.80
C PHE A 121 -5.11 -15.91 -4.13
N ASN A 122 -6.29 -16.29 -4.64
CA ASN A 122 -6.43 -16.74 -6.02
C ASN A 122 -6.40 -15.49 -6.91
N ASN A 123 -5.41 -15.37 -7.79
CA ASN A 123 -5.04 -14.19 -8.60
C ASN A 123 -6.13 -13.62 -9.55
N SER A 124 -7.41 -13.94 -9.35
CA SER A 124 -8.47 -13.76 -10.33
C SER A 124 -9.32 -12.51 -10.16
N ASP A 125 -9.17 -11.76 -9.06
CA ASP A 125 -9.97 -10.55 -8.82
C ASP A 125 -9.11 -9.29 -8.68
N LEU A 126 -9.10 -8.49 -9.75
CA LEU A 126 -8.34 -7.24 -9.86
C LEU A 126 -8.82 -6.18 -8.86
N ASP A 127 -10.12 -6.16 -8.56
CA ASP A 127 -10.72 -5.18 -7.65
C ASP A 127 -10.20 -5.39 -6.23
N THR A 128 -10.08 -6.65 -5.80
CA THR A 128 -9.49 -6.99 -4.50
C THR A 128 -8.01 -6.59 -4.42
N ILE A 129 -7.23 -6.77 -5.49
CA ILE A 129 -5.81 -6.35 -5.52
C ILE A 129 -5.69 -4.83 -5.40
N GLU A 130 -6.56 -4.08 -6.08
CA GLU A 130 -6.58 -2.63 -6.00
C GLU A 130 -6.96 -2.15 -4.59
N GLN A 131 -7.97 -2.79 -3.96
CA GLN A 131 -8.33 -2.52 -2.57
C GLN A 131 -7.16 -2.81 -1.62
N LEU A 132 -6.43 -3.91 -1.81
CA LEU A 132 -5.24 -4.22 -1.00
C LEU A 132 -4.14 -3.16 -1.15
N ASN A 133 -3.89 -2.67 -2.37
CA ASN A 133 -2.95 -1.58 -2.61
C ASN A 133 -3.43 -0.28 -1.94
N LEU A 134 -4.72 0.03 -1.98
CA LEU A 134 -5.30 1.21 -1.33
C LEU A 134 -5.20 1.11 0.21
N LEU A 135 -5.56 -0.03 0.78
CA LEU A 135 -5.42 -0.30 2.22
C LEU A 135 -3.97 -0.17 2.68
N TYR A 136 -3.04 -0.67 1.85
CA TYR A 136 -1.61 -0.52 2.12
C TYR A 136 -1.15 0.93 2.07
N ALA A 137 -1.64 1.73 1.12
CA ALA A 137 -1.31 3.15 0.98
C ALA A 137 -1.85 4.00 2.13
N ARG A 138 -3.10 3.74 2.53
CA ARG A 138 -3.85 4.49 3.53
C ARG A 138 -3.41 4.19 4.95
N ASP A 139 -3.23 2.91 5.27
CA ASP A 139 -2.99 2.47 6.65
C ASP A 139 -1.53 2.00 6.81
N TYR A 140 -0.60 2.67 6.13
CA TYR A 140 0.80 2.25 6.12
C TYR A 140 1.42 2.29 7.52
N ASN A 141 2.12 1.21 7.87
CA ASN A 141 2.98 1.13 9.05
C ASN A 141 4.15 0.17 8.75
N THR A 142 5.33 0.51 9.25
CA THR A 142 6.56 -0.31 9.28
C THR A 142 6.29 -1.77 9.70
N TRP A 143 5.41 -1.99 10.68
CA TRP A 143 5.04 -3.35 11.13
C TRP A 143 4.34 -4.18 10.04
N LYS A 144 3.53 -3.56 9.18
CA LYS A 144 2.89 -4.26 8.07
C LYS A 144 3.93 -4.74 7.06
N ASP A 145 4.94 -3.93 6.78
CA ASP A 145 6.05 -4.32 5.91
C ASP A 145 6.82 -5.51 6.49
N LEU A 146 7.16 -5.48 7.78
CA LEU A 146 7.82 -6.61 8.44
C LEU A 146 6.99 -7.89 8.36
N ASN A 147 5.68 -7.81 8.61
CA ASN A 147 4.79 -8.96 8.51
C ASN A 147 4.77 -9.53 7.08
N ILE A 148 4.67 -8.68 6.06
CA ILE A 148 4.70 -9.12 4.65
C ILE A 148 6.03 -9.80 4.34
N ILE A 149 7.16 -9.21 4.76
CA ILE A 149 8.50 -9.79 4.56
C ILE A 149 8.62 -11.15 5.25
N PHE A 150 8.11 -11.28 6.47
CA PHE A 150 8.17 -12.52 7.23
C PHE A 150 7.31 -13.62 6.59
N PHE A 151 6.04 -13.35 6.28
CA PHE A 151 5.14 -14.32 5.66
C PHE A 151 5.57 -14.72 4.24
N ALA A 152 6.12 -13.78 3.48
CA ALA A 152 6.60 -14.01 2.12
C ALA A 152 8.12 -14.18 2.04
N PHE A 153 8.80 -14.55 3.12
CA PHE A 153 10.27 -14.62 3.21
C PHE A 153 10.87 -15.44 2.06
N ARG A 154 10.31 -16.61 1.76
CA ARG A 154 10.80 -17.50 0.68
C ARG A 154 10.65 -16.92 -0.74
N LYS A 155 9.87 -15.84 -0.90
CA LYS A 155 9.62 -15.13 -2.16
C LYS A 155 10.51 -13.89 -2.34
N LEU A 156 11.41 -13.57 -1.41
CA LEU A 156 12.31 -12.41 -1.51
C LEU A 156 13.24 -12.45 -2.74
N GLY A 157 13.40 -13.62 -3.38
CA GLY A 157 14.13 -13.77 -4.63
C GLY A 157 13.35 -13.56 -5.92
N LYS A 158 12.08 -13.10 -5.84
CA LYS A 158 11.18 -12.98 -6.99
C LYS A 158 11.72 -12.08 -8.10
#